data_AF-A0A1K1MHE5-F1
#
_entry.id   AF-A0A1K1MHE5-F1
#
_cell.length_a   1.000
_cell.length_b   1.000
_cell.length_c   1.000
_cell.angle_alpha   90.00
_cell.angle_beta   90.00
_cell.angle_gamma   90.00
#
_symmetry.space_group_name_H-M   'P 1'
#
loop_
_entity.id
_entity.type
_entity.pdbx_description
1 polymer ?
#
loop_
_entity_poly.entity_id
_entity_poly.type
_entity_poly.pdbx_seq_one_letter_code
_entity_poly.pdbx_strand_id
1 'polypeptide(L)'
;MKKFYYLIAMAVMAFTFTSCEDVPEPYGQPTNPNSTTSVDPAGTGTADNPFNVAAAIAKCKEIGNTVSSEKYYIKGYAASAATADAQYGNVSFDMTDSKDGKGKKFKAYQVAGTDGQKLTEGYTINIGDEILLYGPIYNYNNSTPETAGKAAAYIVTVNGEKTNGGNGGGVTPQPTGDNLLTNGDFETWEGDKPANWKTASSAGNATLTQSTDARGGSYSVSVGFNATSNKRLAYKELTLKAGTYTFSFYAKATTADKSQTEAGYVPVTNGTAGQYKYGGYVSLNNTEWTLVSTTFTLEATTTVALVMMNPKNSDYCVAQNILVDDASLVTSDGGIDESGNTGGEGGQTANHGTAEAPLTVAQAIALIDAESNISEAYVKGKISQIDSYNDKYKSITYWISDDGTTTTQLQVYSGKGLNGADFASKDDLTVGKTVVIKGALKKYNSTYEFDKTSSIISID
;
A
#
# COMPACT_ATOMS: atom_id res chain seq x y z
N MET A 1 -60.93 22.62 51.00
CA MET A 1 -59.90 21.56 50.92
C MET A 1 -58.61 22.19 50.39
N LYS A 2 -57.50 22.08 51.15
CA LYS A 2 -56.05 22.28 50.84
C LYS A 2 -55.68 23.33 49.75
N LYS A 3 -55.30 24.59 50.07
CA LYS A 3 -54.02 25.16 50.57
C LYS A 3 -52.95 25.49 49.48
N PHE A 4 -52.77 26.81 49.24
CA PHE A 4 -51.53 27.59 48.95
C PHE A 4 -50.74 27.31 47.63
N TYR A 5 -50.06 28.23 46.91
CA TYR A 5 -49.30 29.44 47.24
C TYR A 5 -49.23 30.46 46.06
N TYR A 6 -48.97 31.73 46.41
CA TYR A 6 -48.53 32.89 45.62
C TYR A 6 -47.29 32.64 44.74
N LEU A 7 -47.10 33.40 43.64
CA LEU A 7 -46.05 34.44 43.49
C LEU A 7 -45.93 35.03 42.06
N ILE A 8 -46.10 36.35 41.97
CA ILE A 8 -45.30 37.37 41.25
C ILE A 8 -44.81 37.04 39.82
N ALA A 9 -45.41 37.69 38.82
CA ALA A 9 -44.78 37.97 37.54
C ALA A 9 -44.54 39.50 37.44
N MET A 10 -43.28 39.92 37.57
CA MET A 10 -42.86 41.30 37.45
C MET A 10 -42.43 41.56 36.00
N ALA A 11 -43.15 42.46 35.33
CA ALA A 11 -42.84 42.92 33.99
C ALA A 11 -41.57 43.79 33.98
N VAL A 12 -40.63 43.49 33.08
CA VAL A 12 -39.55 44.40 32.71
C VAL A 12 -39.56 44.59 31.19
N MET A 13 -39.55 45.87 30.86
CA MET A 13 -39.74 46.53 29.57
C MET A 13 -38.65 46.16 28.56
N ALA A 14 -39.05 45.92 27.32
CA ALA A 14 -38.18 45.60 26.19
C ALA A 14 -37.30 46.81 25.81
N PHE A 15 -35.97 46.63 25.86
CA PHE A 15 -35.03 47.51 25.17
C PHE A 15 -34.72 46.91 23.80
N THR A 16 -35.15 47.61 22.75
CA THR A 16 -34.70 47.33 21.38
C THR A 16 -33.34 47.97 21.18
N PHE A 17 -32.28 47.17 21.20
CA PHE A 17 -30.97 47.58 20.68
C PHE A 17 -30.86 47.09 19.22
N THR A 18 -30.80 48.03 18.29
CA THR A 18 -30.31 47.80 16.93
C THR A 18 -28.79 47.69 16.99
N SER A 19 -28.23 46.51 16.80
CA SER A 19 -26.79 46.32 16.62
C SER A 19 -26.45 46.29 15.13
N CYS A 20 -25.70 47.30 14.67
CA CYS A 20 -25.03 47.33 13.39
C CYS A 20 -23.73 46.51 13.42
N GLU A 21 -23.49 45.82 12.30
CA GLU A 21 -22.21 45.56 11.62
C GLU A 21 -21.12 44.74 12.34
N ASP A 22 -21.08 43.46 11.98
CA ASP A 22 -19.93 42.72 11.45
C ASP A 22 -18.53 43.21 11.87
N VAL A 23 -18.05 42.69 12.99
CA VAL A 23 -16.64 42.76 13.40
C VAL A 23 -16.06 41.34 13.28
N PRO A 24 -15.10 41.08 12.38
CA PRO A 24 -14.39 39.81 12.33
C PRO A 24 -13.60 39.61 13.62
N GLU A 25 -13.78 38.45 14.27
CA GLU A 25 -13.05 38.09 15.49
C GLU A 25 -11.53 38.09 15.22
N PRO A 26 -10.72 38.89 15.94
CA PRO A 26 -9.28 38.76 15.90
C PRO A 26 -8.86 37.70 16.93
N TYR A 27 -7.97 36.80 16.50
CA TYR A 27 -7.33 35.69 17.26
C TYR A 27 -8.11 34.37 17.30
N GLY A 28 -7.75 33.47 16.37
CA GLY A 28 -8.14 32.07 16.40
C GLY A 28 -7.67 31.38 17.69
N GLN A 29 -8.62 30.76 18.38
CA GLN A 29 -8.36 29.84 19.50
C GLN A 29 -7.45 28.68 19.04
N PRO A 30 -6.56 28.17 19.90
CA PRO A 30 -5.73 27.01 19.56
C PRO A 30 -6.62 25.81 19.22
N THR A 31 -6.45 25.28 18.00
CA THR A 31 -7.19 24.12 17.53
C THR A 31 -6.80 22.88 18.34
N ASN A 32 -7.79 22.29 18.98
CA ASN A 32 -7.73 20.98 19.63
C ASN A 32 -7.34 19.90 18.60
N PRO A 33 -6.31 19.06 18.82
CA PRO A 33 -5.76 18.14 17.81
C PRO A 33 -6.60 16.87 17.60
N ASN A 34 -7.91 16.91 17.85
CA ASN A 34 -8.78 15.73 17.74
C ASN A 34 -9.90 15.94 16.71
N SER A 35 -9.54 16.28 15.47
CA SER A 35 -10.46 16.25 14.34
C SER A 35 -10.70 14.80 13.93
N THR A 36 -11.79 14.21 14.42
CA THR A 36 -12.32 12.95 13.86
C THR A 36 -12.88 13.25 12.47
N THR A 37 -12.22 12.78 11.41
CA THR A 37 -12.77 12.79 10.06
C THR A 37 -14.03 11.93 10.04
N SER A 38 -15.20 12.56 9.89
CA SER A 38 -16.48 11.83 9.72
C SER A 38 -16.63 11.47 8.25
N VAL A 39 -16.68 10.17 7.95
CA VAL A 39 -16.98 9.65 6.61
C VAL A 39 -18.50 9.46 6.50
N ASP A 40 -19.07 9.82 5.35
CA ASP A 40 -20.50 9.65 5.10
C ASP A 40 -20.87 8.17 4.86
N PRO A 41 -22.02 7.69 5.37
CA PRO A 41 -22.55 6.37 5.05
C PRO A 41 -22.69 6.13 3.54
N ALA A 42 -22.11 5.05 3.02
CA ALA A 42 -22.18 4.66 1.62
C ALA A 42 -22.33 3.14 1.44
N GLY A 43 -22.82 2.73 0.26
CA GLY A 43 -23.02 1.34 -0.11
C GLY A 43 -24.42 0.80 0.19
N THR A 44 -24.76 -0.34 -0.41
CA THR A 44 -26.06 -1.03 -0.24
C THR A 44 -25.94 -2.34 0.53
N GLY A 45 -24.74 -2.74 0.93
CA GLY A 45 -24.49 -3.97 1.68
C GLY A 45 -24.53 -5.23 0.81
N THR A 46 -24.50 -5.08 -0.52
CA THR A 46 -24.43 -6.18 -1.49
C THR A 46 -22.98 -6.52 -1.82
N ALA A 47 -22.73 -7.67 -2.46
CA ALA A 47 -21.36 -8.05 -2.85
C ALA A 47 -20.70 -7.00 -3.77
N ASP A 48 -21.46 -6.49 -4.75
CA ASP A 48 -20.97 -5.50 -5.73
C ASP A 48 -20.88 -4.07 -5.15
N ASN A 49 -21.58 -3.81 -4.04
CA ASN A 49 -21.66 -2.49 -3.42
C ASN A 49 -21.77 -2.65 -1.89
N PRO A 50 -20.67 -3.09 -1.23
CA PRO A 50 -20.65 -3.33 0.21
C PRO A 50 -20.89 -2.05 0.98
N PHE A 51 -21.43 -2.16 2.20
CA PHE A 51 -21.45 -1.02 3.11
C PHE A 51 -20.03 -0.60 3.46
N ASN A 52 -19.76 0.70 3.52
CA ASN A 52 -18.65 1.20 4.32
C ASN A 52 -18.99 1.08 5.82
N VAL A 53 -18.02 1.30 6.71
CA VAL A 53 -18.22 1.12 8.16
C VAL A 53 -19.26 2.12 8.70
N ALA A 54 -19.26 3.36 8.22
CA ALA A 54 -20.28 4.36 8.55
C ALA A 54 -21.71 3.88 8.23
N ALA A 55 -21.94 3.26 7.07
CA ALA A 55 -23.23 2.70 6.69
C ALA A 55 -23.61 1.46 7.51
N ALA A 56 -22.67 0.57 7.79
CA ALA A 56 -22.93 -0.57 8.67
C ALA A 56 -23.37 -0.11 10.07
N ILE A 57 -22.70 0.90 10.64
CA ILE A 57 -23.06 1.50 11.93
C ILE A 57 -24.47 2.12 11.88
N ALA A 58 -24.79 2.86 10.81
CA ALA A 58 -26.11 3.45 10.64
C ALA A 58 -27.19 2.36 10.55
N LYS A 59 -26.93 1.29 9.79
CA LYS A 59 -27.86 0.17 9.64
C LYS A 59 -28.08 -0.61 10.93
N CYS A 60 -27.04 -0.87 11.72
CA CYS A 60 -27.19 -1.46 13.05
C CYS A 60 -28.12 -0.63 13.94
N LYS A 61 -27.98 0.70 13.93
CA LYS A 61 -28.82 1.60 14.74
C LYS A 61 -30.28 1.59 14.29
N GLU A 62 -30.53 1.50 12.99
CA GLU A 62 -31.88 1.35 12.42
C GLU A 62 -32.53 0.03 12.86
N ILE A 63 -31.77 -1.08 12.81
CA ILE A 63 -32.24 -2.42 13.16
C ILE A 63 -32.44 -2.58 14.69
N GLY A 64 -31.59 -1.93 15.50
CA GLY A 64 -31.60 -2.04 16.95
C GLY A 64 -30.97 -3.34 17.47
N ASN A 65 -31.37 -3.79 18.66
CA ASN A 65 -30.76 -4.93 19.35
C ASN A 65 -31.23 -6.32 18.85
N THR A 66 -31.94 -6.40 17.73
CA THR A 66 -32.36 -7.66 17.13
C THR A 66 -31.42 -8.02 15.99
N VAL A 67 -30.89 -9.26 15.99
CA VAL A 67 -30.04 -9.75 14.90
C VAL A 67 -30.80 -9.72 13.58
N SER A 68 -30.18 -9.13 12.55
CA SER A 68 -30.77 -9.07 11.21
C SER A 68 -30.96 -10.46 10.61
N SER A 69 -32.09 -10.67 9.93
CA SER A 69 -32.31 -11.86 9.09
C SER A 69 -31.51 -11.77 7.79
N GLU A 70 -31.39 -10.57 7.24
CA GLU A 70 -30.52 -10.26 6.10
C GLU A 70 -29.05 -10.27 6.53
N LYS A 71 -28.18 -10.58 5.57
CA LYS A 71 -26.72 -10.52 5.72
C LYS A 71 -26.18 -9.44 4.81
N TYR A 72 -25.15 -8.74 5.26
CA TYR A 72 -24.59 -7.61 4.54
C TYR A 72 -23.10 -7.80 4.34
N TYR A 73 -22.62 -7.36 3.18
CA TYR A 73 -21.20 -7.15 2.93
C TYR A 73 -20.76 -5.82 3.52
N ILE A 74 -19.66 -5.82 4.27
CA ILE A 74 -19.12 -4.62 4.93
C ILE A 74 -17.63 -4.54 4.60
N LYS A 75 -17.22 -3.41 4.02
CA LYS A 75 -15.82 -3.13 3.69
C LYS A 75 -15.29 -2.00 4.57
N GLY A 76 -14.08 -2.17 5.09
CA GLY A 76 -13.41 -1.15 5.89
C GLY A 76 -12.01 -1.60 6.29
N TYR A 77 -11.40 -0.88 7.22
CA TYR A 77 -10.07 -1.20 7.73
C TYR A 77 -10.13 -1.68 9.17
N ALA A 78 -9.29 -2.65 9.54
CA ALA A 78 -9.12 -3.06 10.92
C ALA A 78 -8.56 -1.90 11.76
N ALA A 79 -9.20 -1.62 12.88
CA ALA A 79 -8.85 -0.57 13.83
C ALA A 79 -8.21 -1.10 15.12
N SER A 80 -8.17 -2.41 15.29
CA SER A 80 -7.49 -3.09 16.40
C SER A 80 -6.81 -4.35 15.87
N ALA A 81 -5.60 -4.62 16.34
CA ALA A 81 -4.96 -5.90 16.08
C ALA A 81 -5.64 -7.02 16.88
N ALA A 82 -5.69 -8.23 16.32
CA ALA A 82 -6.26 -9.40 16.97
C ALA A 82 -5.60 -10.69 16.48
N THR A 83 -5.68 -11.74 17.29
CA THR A 83 -5.26 -13.09 16.92
C THR A 83 -6.46 -14.02 17.01
N ALA A 84 -6.57 -14.96 16.08
CA ALA A 84 -7.61 -15.97 16.08
C ALA A 84 -7.56 -16.81 17.36
N ASP A 85 -8.73 -17.05 17.93
CA ASP A 85 -8.92 -17.94 19.07
C ASP A 85 -8.63 -19.38 18.64
N ALA A 86 -7.65 -20.01 19.28
CA ALA A 86 -7.20 -21.36 18.93
C ALA A 86 -8.30 -22.44 19.14
N GLN A 87 -9.20 -22.24 20.10
CA GLN A 87 -10.27 -23.20 20.41
C GLN A 87 -11.40 -23.11 19.39
N TYR A 88 -11.81 -21.89 19.04
CA TYR A 88 -12.99 -21.67 18.22
C TYR A 88 -12.67 -21.43 16.74
N GLY A 89 -11.43 -21.05 16.41
CA GLY A 89 -11.01 -20.70 15.05
C GLY A 89 -11.74 -19.45 14.53
N ASN A 90 -12.06 -18.51 15.41
CA ASN A 90 -12.69 -17.24 15.09
C ASN A 90 -11.89 -16.08 15.67
N VAL A 91 -12.16 -14.86 15.21
CA VAL A 91 -11.44 -13.66 15.67
C VAL A 91 -12.42 -12.53 15.95
N SER A 92 -12.06 -11.63 16.87
CA SER A 92 -12.82 -10.40 17.13
C SER A 92 -11.92 -9.18 17.04
N PHE A 93 -12.36 -8.15 16.32
CA PHE A 93 -11.61 -6.90 16.13
C PHE A 93 -12.57 -5.74 15.79
N ASP A 94 -12.12 -4.51 15.98
CA ASP A 94 -12.83 -3.31 15.56
C ASP A 94 -12.48 -2.94 14.12
N MET A 95 -13.44 -2.41 13.37
CA MET A 95 -13.29 -1.86 12.02
C MET A 95 -13.63 -0.38 11.97
N THR A 96 -13.07 0.34 10.99
CA THR A 96 -13.32 1.76 10.74
C THR A 96 -13.13 2.13 9.27
N ASP A 97 -13.59 3.31 8.86
CA ASP A 97 -13.46 3.77 7.46
C ASP A 97 -12.06 4.32 7.11
N SER A 98 -11.21 4.56 8.11
CA SER A 98 -9.85 5.08 7.94
C SER A 98 -8.78 4.00 8.11
N LYS A 99 -7.85 3.94 7.16
CA LYS A 99 -6.71 3.01 7.18
C LYS A 99 -5.78 3.22 8.38
N ASP A 100 -5.73 4.44 8.93
CA ASP A 100 -4.94 4.75 10.14
C ASP A 100 -5.56 4.23 11.44
N GLY A 101 -6.68 3.51 11.36
CA GLY A 101 -7.36 2.93 12.51
C GLY A 101 -8.10 3.96 13.36
N LYS A 102 -8.31 5.21 12.91
CA LYS A 102 -9.08 6.24 13.63
C LYS A 102 -10.53 6.36 13.14
N GLY A 103 -11.40 6.93 13.97
CA GLY A 103 -12.81 7.16 13.65
C GLY A 103 -13.79 6.21 14.36
N LYS A 104 -15.06 6.27 13.97
CA LYS A 104 -16.14 5.46 14.53
C LYS A 104 -15.87 3.97 14.31
N LYS A 105 -16.27 3.13 15.26
CA LYS A 105 -15.99 1.70 15.27
C LYS A 105 -17.23 0.86 15.02
N PHE A 106 -17.06 -0.16 14.20
CA PHE A 106 -17.96 -1.29 14.05
C PHE A 106 -17.21 -2.55 14.47
N LYS A 107 -17.82 -3.39 15.31
CA LYS A 107 -17.12 -4.56 15.84
C LYS A 107 -17.39 -5.81 14.98
N ALA A 108 -16.33 -6.39 14.44
CA ALA A 108 -16.33 -7.74 13.90
C ALA A 108 -16.25 -8.70 15.09
N TYR A 109 -17.38 -9.27 15.51
CA TYR A 109 -17.45 -10.12 16.70
C TYR A 109 -17.48 -11.60 16.33
N GLN A 110 -16.48 -12.35 16.80
CA GLN A 110 -16.33 -13.81 16.62
C GLN A 110 -16.56 -14.26 15.17
N VAL A 111 -15.93 -13.55 14.23
CA VAL A 111 -16.05 -13.86 12.80
C VAL A 111 -15.19 -15.07 12.44
N ALA A 112 -15.72 -15.96 11.61
CA ALA A 112 -14.94 -17.03 10.99
C ALA A 112 -14.09 -16.49 9.82
N GLY A 113 -13.23 -17.35 9.28
CA GLY A 113 -12.51 -17.10 8.04
C GLY A 113 -13.37 -17.30 6.79
N THR A 114 -12.76 -17.13 5.62
CA THR A 114 -13.44 -17.21 4.31
C THR A 114 -14.25 -18.47 4.14
N ASP A 115 -15.42 -18.31 3.52
CA ASP A 115 -16.41 -19.36 3.30
C ASP A 115 -16.93 -20.00 4.62
N GLY A 116 -16.82 -19.27 5.73
CA GLY A 116 -17.25 -19.70 7.08
C GLY A 116 -16.31 -20.69 7.74
N GLN A 117 -15.11 -20.89 7.20
CA GLN A 117 -14.14 -21.85 7.72
C GLN A 117 -13.45 -21.34 8.98
N LYS A 118 -12.98 -22.26 9.82
CA LYS A 118 -12.14 -21.89 10.97
C LYS A 118 -10.85 -21.22 10.48
N LEU A 119 -10.47 -20.14 11.15
CA LEU A 119 -9.13 -19.57 11.02
C LEU A 119 -8.12 -20.53 11.65
N THR A 120 -6.94 -20.61 11.04
CA THR A 120 -5.81 -21.35 11.60
C THR A 120 -5.37 -20.74 12.92
N GLU A 121 -4.86 -21.56 13.83
CA GLU A 121 -4.24 -21.09 15.08
C GLU A 121 -3.13 -20.07 14.77
N GLY A 122 -3.11 -18.96 15.52
CA GLY A 122 -2.13 -17.89 15.33
C GLY A 122 -2.41 -16.94 14.16
N TYR A 123 -3.50 -17.12 13.40
CA TYR A 123 -3.90 -16.16 12.37
C TYR A 123 -4.09 -14.77 12.99
N THR A 124 -3.52 -13.73 12.37
CA THR A 124 -3.57 -12.35 12.90
C THR A 124 -4.32 -11.41 11.97
N ILE A 125 -4.99 -10.44 12.59
CA ILE A 125 -5.52 -9.23 11.97
C ILE A 125 -4.68 -8.08 12.50
N ASN A 126 -4.17 -7.22 11.60
CA ASN A 126 -3.38 -6.07 11.94
C ASN A 126 -4.17 -4.78 11.73
N ILE A 127 -3.82 -3.72 12.46
CA ILE A 127 -4.41 -2.40 12.24
C ILE A 127 -4.08 -1.96 10.80
N GLY A 128 -5.10 -1.47 10.08
CA GLY A 128 -4.98 -1.00 8.71
C GLY A 128 -5.23 -2.06 7.63
N ASP A 129 -5.42 -3.33 8.01
CA ASP A 129 -5.83 -4.37 7.05
C ASP A 129 -7.19 -4.02 6.44
N GLU A 130 -7.31 -4.08 5.11
CA GLU A 130 -8.57 -3.93 4.40
C GLU A 130 -9.39 -5.22 4.56
N ILE A 131 -10.54 -5.12 5.18
CA ILE A 131 -11.40 -6.26 5.49
C ILE A 131 -12.68 -6.15 4.67
N LEU A 132 -13.04 -7.24 4.00
CA LEU A 132 -14.40 -7.46 3.50
C LEU A 132 -15.07 -8.53 4.39
N LEU A 133 -16.09 -8.14 5.14
CA LEU A 133 -16.90 -9.06 5.95
C LEU A 133 -18.21 -9.39 5.26
N TYR A 134 -18.79 -10.53 5.62
CA TYR A 134 -20.16 -10.88 5.29
C TYR A 134 -20.87 -11.54 6.46
N GLY A 135 -22.04 -11.03 6.83
CA GLY A 135 -22.86 -11.65 7.86
C GLY A 135 -24.02 -10.80 8.37
N PRO A 136 -24.82 -11.34 9.29
CA PRO A 136 -25.87 -10.60 9.96
C PRO A 136 -25.28 -9.62 11.00
N ILE A 137 -25.98 -8.51 11.23
CA ILE A 137 -25.56 -7.42 12.10
C ILE A 137 -26.66 -6.99 13.08
N TYR A 138 -26.28 -6.28 14.13
CA TYR A 138 -27.19 -5.66 15.10
C TYR A 138 -26.48 -4.59 15.94
N ASN A 139 -27.25 -3.87 16.74
CA ASN A 139 -26.74 -2.93 17.73
C ASN A 139 -26.83 -3.55 19.13
N TYR A 140 -25.78 -4.29 19.51
CA TYR A 140 -25.70 -5.00 20.79
C TYR A 140 -25.92 -4.03 21.96
N ASN A 141 -26.86 -4.39 22.83
CA ASN A 141 -27.31 -3.57 23.95
C ASN A 141 -27.64 -2.11 23.55
N ASN A 142 -28.12 -1.90 22.32
CA ASN A 142 -28.44 -0.60 21.73
C ASN A 142 -27.27 0.41 21.71
N SER A 143 -26.02 -0.02 21.89
CA SER A 143 -24.86 0.86 21.95
C SER A 143 -23.66 0.41 21.12
N THR A 144 -23.54 -0.87 20.80
CA THR A 144 -22.39 -1.43 20.07
C THR A 144 -22.84 -1.99 18.71
N PRO A 145 -22.59 -1.28 17.60
CA PRO A 145 -22.78 -1.82 16.25
C PRO A 145 -21.79 -2.97 15.99
N GLU A 146 -22.31 -4.17 15.75
CA GLU A 146 -21.47 -5.36 15.56
C GLU A 146 -22.11 -6.43 14.67
N THR A 147 -21.29 -7.37 14.19
CA THR A 147 -21.78 -8.62 13.58
C THR A 147 -22.38 -9.56 14.63
N ALA A 148 -23.28 -10.46 14.22
CA ALA A 148 -23.67 -11.56 15.11
C ALA A 148 -22.49 -12.51 15.35
N GLY A 149 -22.30 -12.92 16.61
CA GLY A 149 -21.18 -13.76 17.03
C GLY A 149 -21.32 -15.24 16.65
N LYS A 150 -20.46 -16.08 17.25
CA LYS A 150 -20.41 -17.54 17.05
C LYS A 150 -20.26 -17.96 15.59
N ALA A 151 -19.39 -17.28 14.84
CA ALA A 151 -19.13 -17.56 13.43
C ALA A 151 -20.37 -17.43 12.50
N ALA A 152 -21.42 -16.72 12.93
CA ALA A 152 -22.56 -16.41 12.06
C ALA A 152 -22.20 -15.43 10.94
N ALA A 153 -21.16 -14.61 11.17
CA ALA A 153 -20.49 -13.78 10.18
C ALA A 153 -19.06 -14.31 9.91
N TYR A 154 -18.52 -13.99 8.74
CA TYR A 154 -17.18 -14.39 8.36
C TYR A 154 -16.46 -13.33 7.53
N ILE A 155 -15.12 -13.41 7.55
CA ILE A 155 -14.24 -12.63 6.70
C ILE A 155 -14.32 -13.19 5.29
N VAL A 156 -14.73 -12.39 4.31
CA VAL A 156 -14.65 -12.76 2.89
C VAL A 156 -13.20 -12.67 2.43
N THR A 157 -12.56 -11.53 2.65
CA THR A 157 -11.14 -11.31 2.36
C THR A 157 -10.47 -10.40 3.39
N VAL A 158 -9.15 -10.59 3.53
CA VAL A 158 -8.22 -9.65 4.17
C VAL A 158 -7.25 -9.20 3.09
N ASN A 159 -7.15 -7.89 2.85
CA ASN A 159 -6.33 -7.28 1.81
C ASN A 159 -6.56 -7.90 0.42
N GLY A 160 -7.82 -8.25 0.10
CA GLY A 160 -8.20 -8.88 -1.16
C GLY A 160 -8.02 -10.41 -1.21
N GLU A 161 -7.43 -11.03 -0.17
CA GLU A 161 -7.10 -12.45 -0.15
C GLU A 161 -7.98 -13.27 0.79
N LYS A 162 -8.21 -14.54 0.44
CA LYS A 162 -8.95 -15.48 1.30
C LYS A 162 -8.12 -15.88 2.52
N THR A 163 -8.76 -16.11 3.66
CA THR A 163 -8.05 -16.46 4.90
C THR A 163 -7.55 -17.91 4.96
N ASN A 164 -7.97 -18.80 4.04
CA ASN A 164 -7.78 -20.27 4.17
C ASN A 164 -7.52 -21.02 2.84
N GLY A 165 -6.74 -20.48 1.90
CA GLY A 165 -6.30 -21.25 0.74
C GLY A 165 -5.22 -22.29 1.11
N GLY A 166 -5.57 -23.58 1.06
CA GLY A 166 -4.63 -24.70 0.80
C GLY A 166 -3.69 -25.17 1.92
N ASN A 167 -4.13 -26.16 2.68
CA ASN A 167 -3.41 -27.09 3.58
C ASN A 167 -1.85 -26.99 3.66
N GLY A 168 -1.33 -26.50 4.79
CA GLY A 168 0.04 -26.73 5.26
C GLY A 168 1.02 -25.57 5.09
N GLY A 169 0.97 -24.60 6.00
CA GLY A 169 1.94 -23.50 6.09
C GLY A 169 1.21 -22.23 6.48
N GLY A 170 1.55 -21.65 7.64
CA GLY A 170 0.86 -20.47 8.17
C GLY A 170 0.75 -19.38 7.11
N VAL A 171 -0.49 -19.02 6.78
CA VAL A 171 -0.78 -17.85 5.93
C VAL A 171 -0.38 -16.60 6.71
N THR A 172 0.83 -16.14 6.44
CA THR A 172 1.28 -14.82 6.82
C THR A 172 0.54 -13.81 5.95
N PRO A 173 -0.13 -12.79 6.51
CA PRO A 173 -0.84 -11.81 5.70
C PRO A 173 0.13 -11.08 4.76
N GLN A 174 -0.34 -10.73 3.56
CA GLN A 174 0.44 -9.92 2.63
C GLN A 174 0.75 -8.58 3.32
N PRO A 175 2.03 -8.15 3.37
CA PRO A 175 2.39 -6.87 3.95
C PRO A 175 1.62 -5.71 3.29
N THR A 176 1.07 -4.80 4.12
CA THR A 176 0.41 -3.58 3.67
C THR A 176 1.35 -2.38 3.83
N GLY A 177 1.50 -1.58 2.76
CA GLY A 177 2.45 -0.47 2.68
C GLY A 177 2.96 -0.30 1.25
N ASP A 178 3.63 0.82 0.96
CA ASP A 178 4.28 1.00 -0.33
C ASP A 178 5.42 -0.02 -0.46
N ASN A 179 5.43 -0.75 -1.57
CA ASN A 179 6.48 -1.73 -1.83
C ASN A 179 7.79 -0.99 -2.11
N LEU A 180 8.80 -1.24 -1.29
CA LEU A 180 10.15 -0.69 -1.46
C LEU A 180 10.93 -1.36 -2.60
N LEU A 181 10.45 -2.50 -3.10
CA LEU A 181 11.08 -3.20 -4.23
C LEU A 181 10.54 -2.66 -5.55
N THR A 182 11.46 -2.43 -6.48
CA THR A 182 11.13 -2.20 -7.88
C THR A 182 11.27 -3.50 -8.66
N ASN A 183 10.38 -3.75 -9.62
CA ASN A 183 10.33 -5.00 -10.39
C ASN A 183 10.10 -6.24 -9.51
N GLY A 184 9.36 -6.11 -8.41
CA GLY A 184 8.97 -7.26 -7.58
C GLY A 184 7.93 -8.17 -8.27
N ASP A 185 7.22 -7.63 -9.24
CA ASP A 185 6.28 -8.26 -10.17
C ASP A 185 6.96 -8.98 -11.34
N PHE A 186 8.29 -8.89 -11.48
CA PHE A 186 9.07 -9.58 -12.52
C PHE A 186 8.66 -9.28 -13.96
N GLU A 187 8.08 -8.12 -14.25
CA GLU A 187 7.67 -7.74 -15.60
C GLU A 187 8.83 -7.15 -16.43
N THR A 188 9.88 -6.66 -15.76
CA THR A 188 11.05 -6.05 -16.40
C THR A 188 12.23 -7.01 -16.45
N TRP A 189 12.77 -7.24 -17.64
CA TRP A 189 13.90 -8.15 -17.90
C TRP A 189 15.03 -7.46 -18.65
N GLU A 190 16.26 -7.65 -18.17
CA GLU A 190 17.49 -7.17 -18.79
C GLU A 190 18.22 -8.36 -19.43
N GLY A 191 17.93 -8.61 -20.71
CA GLY A 191 18.41 -9.80 -21.40
C GLY A 191 17.73 -11.07 -20.87
N ASP A 192 18.51 -11.96 -20.26
CA ASP A 192 18.04 -13.25 -19.75
C ASP A 192 17.69 -13.24 -18.25
N LYS A 193 17.73 -12.07 -17.60
CA LYS A 193 17.58 -11.94 -16.14
C LYS A 193 16.53 -10.90 -15.77
N PRO A 194 15.80 -11.10 -14.66
CA PRO A 194 14.87 -10.09 -14.18
C PRO A 194 15.67 -8.88 -13.64
N ALA A 195 15.28 -7.68 -14.03
CA ALA A 195 15.94 -6.45 -13.61
C ALA A 195 15.94 -6.34 -12.06
N ASN A 196 17.02 -5.83 -11.47
CA ASN A 196 17.25 -5.75 -10.01
C ASN A 196 17.38 -7.08 -9.26
N TRP A 197 17.05 -8.23 -9.84
CA TRP A 197 17.10 -9.54 -9.18
C TRP A 197 18.45 -10.24 -9.38
N LYS A 198 19.51 -9.46 -9.14
CA LYS A 198 20.90 -9.89 -9.23
C LYS A 198 21.73 -9.10 -8.22
N THR A 199 22.45 -9.81 -7.36
CA THR A 199 23.35 -9.22 -6.37
C THR A 199 24.75 -8.98 -6.93
N ALA A 200 25.42 -7.94 -6.42
CA ALA A 200 26.86 -7.77 -6.61
C ALA A 200 27.67 -8.76 -5.74
N SER A 201 27.10 -9.17 -4.60
CA SER A 201 27.66 -10.19 -3.72
C SER A 201 27.31 -11.62 -4.16
N SER A 202 27.81 -12.59 -3.39
CA SER A 202 27.50 -14.02 -3.52
C SER A 202 26.15 -14.42 -2.87
N ALA A 203 25.27 -13.47 -2.56
CA ALA A 203 23.98 -13.74 -1.91
C ALA A 203 23.01 -14.53 -2.82
N GLY A 204 22.98 -14.23 -4.11
CA GLY A 204 22.29 -15.00 -5.14
C GLY A 204 23.19 -16.02 -5.82
N ASN A 205 22.68 -17.23 -6.09
CA ASN A 205 23.45 -18.29 -6.77
C ASN A 205 22.60 -19.23 -7.66
N ALA A 206 21.32 -18.91 -7.83
CA ALA A 206 20.41 -19.67 -8.69
C ALA A 206 20.59 -19.28 -10.16
N THR A 207 20.29 -20.23 -11.05
CA THR A 207 19.98 -19.90 -12.44
C THR A 207 18.56 -19.38 -12.49
N LEU A 208 18.33 -18.25 -13.16
CA LEU A 208 17.01 -17.63 -13.29
C LEU A 208 16.56 -17.71 -14.74
N THR A 209 15.30 -18.04 -14.97
CA THR A 209 14.69 -18.03 -16.30
C THR A 209 13.30 -17.42 -16.24
N GLN A 210 12.90 -16.69 -17.29
CA GLN A 210 11.55 -16.13 -17.40
C GLN A 210 10.52 -17.24 -17.56
N SER A 211 9.37 -17.06 -16.92
CA SER A 211 8.20 -17.91 -17.04
C SER A 211 6.99 -17.06 -17.41
N THR A 212 6.11 -17.58 -18.26
CA THR A 212 4.80 -16.97 -18.56
C THR A 212 3.67 -17.53 -17.68
N ASP A 213 3.99 -18.51 -16.82
CA ASP A 213 3.10 -18.92 -15.76
C ASP A 213 3.33 -17.98 -14.57
N ALA A 214 2.46 -16.99 -14.43
CA ALA A 214 2.59 -15.88 -13.49
C ALA A 214 1.37 -15.80 -12.57
N ARG A 215 1.53 -15.21 -11.39
CA ARG A 215 0.43 -14.87 -10.47
C ARG A 215 -0.18 -13.54 -10.89
N GLY A 216 0.67 -12.52 -11.01
CA GLY A 216 0.35 -11.20 -11.51
C GLY A 216 0.92 -10.99 -12.92
N GLY A 217 0.44 -9.97 -13.62
CA GLY A 217 1.06 -9.54 -14.87
C GLY A 217 1.21 -10.64 -15.95
N SER A 218 2.33 -10.59 -16.68
CA SER A 218 2.65 -11.50 -17.78
C SER A 218 3.74 -12.49 -17.43
N TYR A 219 4.60 -12.17 -16.47
CA TYR A 219 5.84 -12.90 -16.22
C TYR A 219 6.08 -13.17 -14.75
N SER A 220 6.64 -14.35 -14.47
CA SER A 220 7.26 -14.67 -13.19
C SER A 220 8.70 -15.13 -13.40
N VAL A 221 9.46 -15.28 -12.31
CA VAL A 221 10.80 -15.87 -12.37
C VAL A 221 10.78 -17.34 -11.97
N SER A 222 11.36 -18.20 -12.79
CA SER A 222 11.68 -19.58 -12.42
C SER A 222 13.07 -19.63 -11.79
N VAL A 223 13.13 -20.04 -10.52
CA VAL A 223 14.36 -20.15 -9.73
C VAL A 223 14.87 -21.59 -9.79
N GLY A 224 16.01 -21.79 -10.46
CA GLY A 224 16.62 -23.10 -10.67
C GLY A 224 17.07 -23.80 -9.40
N PHE A 225 17.11 -25.13 -9.43
CA PHE A 225 17.48 -25.98 -8.29
C PHE A 225 18.84 -26.66 -8.41
N ASN A 226 19.24 -27.33 -7.34
CA ASN A 226 20.28 -28.34 -7.36
C ASN A 226 20.01 -29.41 -6.30
N ALA A 227 20.26 -30.67 -6.62
CA ALA A 227 19.93 -31.79 -5.74
C ALA A 227 20.70 -31.80 -4.40
N THR A 228 21.89 -31.18 -4.33
CA THR A 228 22.80 -31.27 -3.17
C THR A 228 23.14 -29.91 -2.54
N SER A 229 22.69 -28.81 -3.13
CA SER A 229 22.97 -27.46 -2.65
C SER A 229 21.76 -26.54 -2.76
N ASN A 230 21.55 -25.71 -1.75
CA ASN A 230 20.48 -24.72 -1.76
C ASN A 230 20.79 -23.64 -2.80
N LYS A 231 19.76 -23.25 -3.54
CA LYS A 231 19.78 -22.17 -4.51
C LYS A 231 19.06 -20.96 -3.96
N ARG A 232 19.47 -19.77 -4.39
CA ARG A 232 18.93 -18.50 -3.91
C ARG A 232 18.69 -17.55 -5.07
N LEU A 233 17.45 -17.09 -5.15
CA LEU A 233 17.12 -15.82 -5.80
C LEU A 233 17.46 -14.71 -4.80
N ALA A 234 18.09 -13.65 -5.27
CA ALA A 234 18.44 -12.52 -4.41
C ALA A 234 18.17 -11.21 -5.14
N TYR A 235 17.53 -10.28 -4.42
CA TYR A 235 17.38 -8.90 -4.88
C TYR A 235 18.71 -8.17 -4.72
N LYS A 236 18.98 -7.20 -5.59
CA LYS A 236 20.16 -6.32 -5.47
C LYS A 236 20.28 -5.77 -4.05
N GLU A 237 21.50 -5.50 -3.63
CA GLU A 237 21.75 -4.99 -2.29
C GLU A 237 20.97 -3.69 -2.03
N LEU A 238 20.33 -3.63 -0.87
CA LEU A 238 19.62 -2.46 -0.36
C LEU A 238 20.31 -2.01 0.93
N THR A 239 20.61 -0.72 1.04
CA THR A 239 20.95 -0.13 2.33
C THR A 239 19.64 0.28 3.00
N LEU A 240 19.28 -0.42 4.07
CA LEU A 240 18.05 -0.21 4.81
C LEU A 240 18.35 0.50 6.12
N LYS A 241 17.56 1.49 6.50
CA LYS A 241 17.62 2.14 7.82
C LYS A 241 17.25 1.15 8.94
N ALA A 242 17.58 1.48 10.18
CA ALA A 242 17.02 0.79 11.33
C ALA A 242 15.48 0.79 11.23
N GLY A 243 14.84 -0.33 11.59
CA GLY A 243 13.40 -0.50 11.45
C GLY A 243 12.99 -1.96 11.29
N THR A 244 11.68 -2.19 11.25
CA THR A 244 11.05 -3.49 11.08
C THR A 244 10.49 -3.61 9.68
N TYR A 245 10.89 -4.69 8.99
CA TYR A 245 10.57 -4.94 7.60
C TYR A 245 9.84 -6.26 7.47
N THR A 246 8.89 -6.32 6.53
CA THR A 246 8.28 -7.57 6.09
C THR A 246 8.66 -7.79 4.63
N PHE A 247 9.43 -8.84 4.37
CA PHE A 247 9.76 -9.30 3.03
C PHE A 247 8.88 -10.50 2.67
N SER A 248 8.20 -10.43 1.52
CA SER A 248 7.33 -11.48 1.04
C SER A 248 7.44 -11.69 -0.47
N PHE A 249 6.94 -12.83 -0.95
CA PHE A 249 6.74 -13.15 -2.35
C PHE A 249 5.74 -14.30 -2.47
N TYR A 250 5.11 -14.45 -3.63
CA TYR A 250 4.35 -15.66 -3.95
C TYR A 250 5.23 -16.68 -4.63
N ALA A 251 5.04 -17.95 -4.29
CA ALA A 251 5.81 -19.04 -4.86
C ALA A 251 4.90 -20.21 -5.27
N LYS A 252 5.28 -20.90 -6.34
CA LYS A 252 4.59 -22.09 -6.83
C LYS A 252 5.58 -23.16 -7.24
N ALA A 253 5.34 -24.41 -6.84
CA ALA A 253 6.16 -25.54 -7.28
C ALA A 253 5.92 -25.83 -8.76
N THR A 254 6.92 -26.39 -9.45
CA THR A 254 6.78 -26.73 -10.88
C THR A 254 6.34 -28.17 -11.10
N THR A 255 6.45 -29.03 -10.08
CA THR A 255 5.99 -30.43 -10.09
C THR A 255 5.10 -30.73 -8.88
N ALA A 256 4.36 -31.84 -8.94
CA ALA A 256 3.54 -32.31 -7.83
C ALA A 256 4.35 -32.93 -6.69
N ASP A 257 5.68 -33.00 -6.81
CA ASP A 257 6.55 -33.50 -5.73
C ASP A 257 6.57 -32.53 -4.56
N LYS A 258 6.87 -33.06 -3.36
CA LYS A 258 7.00 -32.24 -2.14
C LYS A 258 7.97 -31.09 -2.40
N SER A 259 7.53 -29.88 -2.11
CA SER A 259 8.30 -28.65 -2.30
C SER A 259 8.11 -27.71 -1.13
N GLN A 260 9.12 -26.91 -0.86
CA GLN A 260 9.07 -25.83 0.12
C GLN A 260 10.09 -24.76 -0.23
N THR A 261 9.89 -23.55 0.27
CA THR A 261 10.84 -22.44 0.15
C THR A 261 10.80 -21.60 1.41
N GLU A 262 11.75 -20.68 1.57
CA GLU A 262 11.76 -19.74 2.69
C GLU A 262 12.23 -18.35 2.25
N ALA A 263 11.63 -17.33 2.84
CA ALA A 263 12.04 -15.95 2.71
C ALA A 263 13.11 -15.60 3.75
N GLY A 264 14.02 -14.70 3.40
CA GLY A 264 15.06 -14.26 4.30
C GLY A 264 15.83 -13.04 3.79
N TYR A 265 16.89 -12.73 4.51
CA TYR A 265 17.86 -11.71 4.11
C TYR A 265 19.27 -12.12 4.55
N VAL A 266 20.28 -11.46 3.99
CA VAL A 266 21.66 -11.60 4.41
C VAL A 266 22.31 -10.21 4.49
N PRO A 267 22.94 -9.84 5.63
CA PRO A 267 23.77 -8.64 5.70
C PRO A 267 24.94 -8.76 4.72
N VAL A 268 25.23 -7.69 4.00
CA VAL A 268 26.35 -7.61 3.06
C VAL A 268 27.32 -6.55 3.55
N THR A 269 28.60 -6.92 3.64
CA THR A 269 29.68 -6.01 4.02
C THR A 269 30.77 -6.08 2.98
N ASN A 270 31.13 -4.95 2.36
CA ASN A 270 32.15 -4.87 1.31
C ASN A 270 31.93 -5.91 0.19
N GLY A 271 30.70 -6.02 -0.31
CA GLY A 271 30.32 -6.99 -1.36
C GLY A 271 30.33 -8.46 -0.93
N THR A 272 30.57 -8.77 0.35
CA THR A 272 30.58 -10.13 0.88
C THR A 272 29.31 -10.41 1.66
N ALA A 273 28.60 -11.48 1.29
CA ALA A 273 27.42 -11.93 2.02
C ALA A 273 27.83 -12.57 3.36
N GLY A 274 27.19 -12.14 4.44
CA GLY A 274 27.38 -12.68 5.78
C GLY A 274 26.56 -13.94 6.04
N GLN A 275 25.98 -14.04 7.24
CA GLN A 275 25.10 -15.15 7.61
C GLN A 275 23.68 -14.89 7.13
N TYR A 276 23.11 -15.86 6.41
CA TYR A 276 21.72 -15.83 5.97
C TYR A 276 20.78 -16.00 7.16
N LYS A 277 19.70 -15.22 7.17
CA LYS A 277 18.65 -15.23 8.19
C LYS A 277 17.32 -15.50 7.50
N TYR A 278 16.62 -16.54 7.93
CA TYR A 278 15.39 -17.03 7.31
C TYR A 278 14.21 -17.01 8.28
N GLY A 279 13.02 -16.78 7.74
CA GLY A 279 11.76 -16.78 8.49
C GLY A 279 11.18 -18.17 8.76
N GLY A 280 11.64 -19.20 8.04
CA GLY A 280 11.15 -20.57 8.12
C GLY A 280 10.53 -21.05 6.81
N TYR A 281 10.44 -22.38 6.68
CA TYR A 281 9.93 -23.04 5.47
C TYR A 281 8.41 -22.92 5.32
N VAL A 282 7.98 -22.65 4.09
CA VAL A 282 6.60 -22.68 3.64
C VAL A 282 6.46 -23.77 2.58
N SER A 283 5.54 -24.71 2.77
CA SER A 283 5.29 -25.78 1.81
C SER A 283 4.58 -25.25 0.56
N LEU A 284 4.94 -25.79 -0.60
CA LEU A 284 4.40 -25.38 -1.89
C LEU A 284 3.72 -26.57 -2.59
N ASN A 285 2.77 -26.25 -3.47
CA ASN A 285 2.20 -27.18 -4.43
C ASN A 285 2.29 -26.58 -5.85
N ASN A 286 1.96 -27.37 -6.88
CA ASN A 286 2.04 -26.94 -8.28
C ASN A 286 0.72 -26.45 -8.88
N THR A 287 -0.32 -26.29 -8.05
CA THR A 287 -1.65 -25.87 -8.48
C THR A 287 -2.01 -24.47 -8.00
N GLU A 288 -1.38 -23.99 -6.93
CA GLU A 288 -1.69 -22.72 -6.26
C GLU A 288 -0.42 -21.92 -6.02
N TRP A 289 -0.54 -20.60 -6.13
CA TRP A 289 0.50 -19.68 -5.69
C TRP A 289 0.38 -19.47 -4.18
N THR A 290 1.46 -19.75 -3.44
CA THR A 290 1.50 -19.65 -1.98
C THR A 290 2.31 -18.43 -1.56
N LEU A 291 1.75 -17.59 -0.70
CA LEU A 291 2.48 -16.47 -0.10
C LEU A 291 3.54 -16.98 0.89
N VAL A 292 4.77 -16.51 0.73
CA VAL A 292 5.91 -16.77 1.60
C VAL A 292 6.36 -15.42 2.18
N SER A 293 6.45 -15.30 3.50
CA SER A 293 6.75 -14.02 4.14
C SER A 293 7.61 -14.19 5.39
N THR A 294 8.42 -13.18 5.69
CA THR A 294 9.19 -13.06 6.92
C THR A 294 9.25 -11.62 7.39
N THR A 295 9.20 -11.44 8.71
CA THR A 295 9.40 -10.14 9.36
C THR A 295 10.73 -10.13 10.09
N PHE A 296 11.52 -9.07 9.90
CA PHE A 296 12.80 -8.89 10.57
C PHE A 296 13.02 -7.44 10.99
N THR A 297 13.76 -7.26 12.08
CA THR A 297 14.16 -5.94 12.59
C THR A 297 15.65 -5.73 12.38
N LEU A 298 16.01 -4.53 11.94
CA LEU A 298 17.38 -4.02 11.89
C LEU A 298 17.55 -2.96 12.97
N GLU A 299 18.54 -3.15 13.85
CA GLU A 299 18.85 -2.21 14.95
C GLU A 299 19.64 -0.97 14.49
N ALA A 300 20.18 -1.01 13.27
CA ALA A 300 20.99 0.06 12.68
C ALA A 300 20.87 0.00 11.15
N THR A 301 21.24 1.09 10.48
CA THR A 301 21.37 1.11 9.03
C THR A 301 22.30 -0.01 8.56
N THR A 302 21.80 -0.88 7.69
CA THR A 302 22.48 -2.11 7.28
C THR A 302 22.27 -2.34 5.79
N THR A 303 23.35 -2.65 5.06
CA THR A 303 23.24 -3.16 3.69
C THR A 303 22.89 -4.64 3.71
N VAL A 304 21.82 -5.02 3.03
CA VAL A 304 21.31 -6.39 2.96
C VAL A 304 21.01 -6.80 1.53
N ALA A 305 21.08 -8.09 1.24
CA ALA A 305 20.37 -8.69 0.11
C ALA A 305 19.17 -9.47 0.63
N LEU A 306 17.99 -9.25 0.04
CA LEU A 306 16.80 -10.04 0.30
C LEU A 306 16.88 -11.33 -0.50
N VAL A 307 16.49 -12.46 0.10
CA VAL A 307 16.69 -13.77 -0.52
C VAL A 307 15.45 -14.66 -0.41
N MET A 308 15.17 -15.36 -1.49
CA MET A 308 14.33 -16.56 -1.49
C MET A 308 15.27 -17.76 -1.57
N MET A 309 15.05 -18.78 -0.73
CA MET A 309 15.84 -20.03 -0.78
C MET A 309 15.05 -21.16 -1.42
N ASN A 310 15.59 -21.71 -2.51
CA ASN A 310 15.13 -22.95 -3.14
C ASN A 310 15.99 -24.13 -2.62
N PRO A 311 15.42 -25.03 -1.78
CA PRO A 311 16.19 -26.05 -1.08
C PRO A 311 16.64 -27.21 -1.98
N LYS A 312 17.74 -27.83 -1.54
CA LYS A 312 18.18 -29.14 -2.03
C LYS A 312 17.23 -30.27 -1.57
N ASN A 313 17.52 -31.50 -1.99
CA ASN A 313 16.77 -32.68 -1.55
C ASN A 313 16.79 -32.84 -0.01
N SER A 314 15.63 -33.17 0.55
CA SER A 314 15.41 -33.53 1.96
C SER A 314 14.14 -34.38 2.09
N ASP A 315 13.80 -34.82 3.30
CA ASP A 315 12.55 -35.56 3.56
C ASP A 315 11.27 -34.75 3.26
N TYR A 316 11.42 -33.42 3.20
CA TYR A 316 10.33 -32.45 3.00
C TYR A 316 10.37 -31.76 1.63
N CYS A 317 11.43 -31.97 0.84
CA CYS A 317 11.60 -31.33 -0.47
C CYS A 317 12.31 -32.24 -1.46
N VAL A 318 11.72 -32.39 -2.64
CA VAL A 318 12.41 -32.85 -3.84
C VAL A 318 12.86 -31.60 -4.59
N ALA A 319 14.15 -31.47 -4.83
CA ALA A 319 14.74 -30.30 -5.47
C ALA A 319 14.17 -30.15 -6.89
N GLN A 320 13.59 -28.99 -7.15
CA GLN A 320 12.87 -28.66 -8.38
C GLN A 320 12.87 -27.15 -8.59
N ASN A 321 12.57 -26.68 -9.81
CA ASN A 321 12.38 -25.26 -10.03
C ASN A 321 11.17 -24.77 -9.20
N ILE A 322 11.26 -23.54 -8.71
CA ILE A 322 10.16 -22.86 -8.03
C ILE A 322 9.90 -21.57 -8.78
N LEU A 323 8.64 -21.33 -9.15
CA LEU A 323 8.21 -20.05 -9.70
C LEU A 323 8.03 -19.06 -8.56
N VAL A 324 8.47 -17.82 -8.75
CA VAL A 324 8.35 -16.72 -7.78
C VAL A 324 7.77 -15.51 -8.48
N ASP A 325 6.84 -14.84 -7.80
CA ASP A 325 6.15 -13.66 -8.31
C ASP A 325 5.77 -12.70 -7.17
N ASP A 326 5.39 -11.47 -7.52
CA ASP A 326 4.82 -10.46 -6.62
C ASP A 326 5.61 -10.26 -5.32
N ALA A 327 6.92 -10.15 -5.43
CA ALA A 327 7.80 -9.90 -4.30
C ALA A 327 7.64 -8.47 -3.75
N SER A 328 7.62 -8.37 -2.42
CA SER A 328 7.37 -7.12 -1.71
C SER A 328 8.27 -6.97 -0.48
N LEU A 329 8.74 -5.75 -0.25
CA LEU A 329 9.35 -5.33 1.01
C LEU A 329 8.59 -4.10 1.50
N VAL A 330 7.97 -4.19 2.66
CA VAL A 330 7.34 -3.03 3.30
C VAL A 330 7.92 -2.80 4.69
N THR A 331 7.71 -1.59 5.20
CA THR A 331 8.06 -1.18 6.56
C THR A 331 7.14 -0.04 6.99
N SER A 332 6.95 0.12 8.30
CA SER A 332 6.23 1.26 8.89
C SER A 332 7.16 2.25 9.60
N ASP A 333 8.38 1.85 9.93
CA ASP A 333 9.33 2.58 10.79
C ASP A 333 10.76 2.61 10.24
N GLY A 334 11.02 1.96 9.10
CA GLY A 334 12.31 1.95 8.41
C GLY A 334 12.30 2.74 7.10
N GLY A 335 13.01 2.21 6.10
CA GLY A 335 13.07 2.75 4.74
C GLY A 335 14.42 2.52 4.08
N ILE A 336 14.51 2.80 2.80
CA ILE A 336 15.79 2.77 2.07
C ILE A 336 16.63 3.99 2.50
N ASP A 337 17.91 3.76 2.74
CA ASP A 337 18.90 4.81 2.90
C ASP A 337 19.54 5.11 1.53
N GLU A 338 19.03 6.14 0.88
CA GLU A 338 19.49 6.58 -0.45
C GLU A 338 20.91 7.18 -0.41
N SER A 339 21.45 7.49 0.78
CA SER A 339 22.81 8.04 0.92
C SER A 339 23.93 7.00 0.74
N GLY A 340 23.57 5.70 0.76
CA GLY A 340 24.52 4.58 0.71
C GLY A 340 24.69 3.90 -0.65
N ASN A 341 23.93 4.29 -1.69
CA ASN A 341 23.94 3.62 -2.99
C ASN A 341 25.09 4.12 -3.90
N THR A 342 26.33 4.00 -3.42
CA THR A 342 27.55 4.26 -4.23
C THR A 342 28.43 3.01 -4.30
N GLY A 343 27.85 1.86 -4.65
CA GLY A 343 28.62 0.62 -4.75
C GLY A 343 28.04 -0.40 -5.72
N GLY A 344 28.48 -0.35 -6.98
CA GLY A 344 28.36 -1.47 -7.92
C GLY A 344 28.04 -1.05 -9.35
N GLU A 345 29.06 -0.74 -10.14
CA GLU A 345 28.95 -0.52 -11.58
C GLU A 345 28.42 -1.76 -12.30
N GLY A 346 27.39 -1.55 -13.12
CA GLY A 346 26.85 -2.49 -14.09
C GLY A 346 25.60 -1.86 -14.69
N GLY A 347 25.68 -1.40 -15.94
CA GLY A 347 24.70 -0.53 -16.59
C GLY A 347 23.25 -0.93 -16.34
N GLN A 348 22.57 -0.14 -15.52
CA GLN A 348 21.12 -0.15 -15.33
C GLN A 348 20.52 0.68 -16.46
N THR A 349 19.55 0.14 -17.21
CA THR A 349 18.62 1.01 -17.94
C THR A 349 17.84 1.80 -16.90
N ALA A 350 17.97 3.12 -16.90
CA ALA A 350 17.36 3.94 -15.87
C ALA A 350 15.82 3.85 -15.95
N ASN A 351 15.16 3.74 -14.80
CA ASN A 351 13.70 3.72 -14.74
C ASN A 351 13.16 5.11 -15.07
N HIS A 352 12.37 5.23 -16.14
CA HIS A 352 11.74 6.49 -16.59
C HIS A 352 10.34 6.72 -16.02
N GLY A 353 9.86 5.84 -15.14
CA GLY A 353 8.51 5.85 -14.58
C GLY A 353 7.43 5.42 -15.57
N THR A 354 6.22 5.18 -15.08
CA THR A 354 5.00 4.93 -15.87
C THR A 354 3.86 5.83 -15.42
N ALA A 355 2.71 5.80 -16.09
CA ALA A 355 1.54 6.58 -15.65
C ALA A 355 1.01 6.13 -14.28
N GLU A 356 1.11 4.82 -14.01
CA GLU A 356 0.66 4.18 -12.77
C GLU A 356 1.72 4.24 -11.66
N ALA A 357 3.00 4.30 -12.03
CA ALA A 357 4.14 4.42 -11.13
C ALA A 357 5.10 5.54 -11.60
N PRO A 358 4.66 6.82 -11.54
CA PRO A 358 5.47 7.93 -11.99
C PRO A 358 6.63 8.20 -11.02
N LEU A 359 7.73 8.74 -11.55
CA LEU A 359 8.85 9.24 -10.75
C LEU A 359 8.41 10.43 -9.89
N THR A 360 9.05 10.64 -8.75
CA THR A 360 9.01 11.91 -8.03
C THR A 360 9.83 12.98 -8.77
N VAL A 361 9.66 14.25 -8.41
CA VAL A 361 10.47 15.35 -8.97
C VAL A 361 11.94 15.16 -8.64
N ALA A 362 12.27 14.77 -7.41
CA ALA A 362 13.64 14.45 -7.02
C ALA A 362 14.25 13.31 -7.87
N GLN A 363 13.49 12.24 -8.11
CA GLN A 363 13.93 11.12 -8.94
C GLN A 363 14.15 11.55 -10.40
N ALA A 364 13.28 12.38 -10.96
CA ALA A 364 13.42 12.90 -12.31
C ALA A 364 14.66 13.78 -12.49
N ILE A 365 14.98 14.62 -11.50
CA ILE A 365 16.20 15.44 -11.50
C ILE A 365 17.45 14.55 -11.45
N ALA A 366 17.47 13.54 -10.58
CA ALA A 366 18.57 12.58 -10.51
C ALA A 366 18.74 11.81 -11.82
N LEU A 367 17.63 11.40 -12.45
CA LEU A 367 17.62 10.74 -13.75
C LEU A 367 18.24 11.63 -14.85
N ILE A 368 17.90 12.92 -14.89
CA ILE A 368 18.48 13.88 -15.86
C ILE A 368 19.99 14.03 -15.69
N ASP A 369 20.50 14.02 -14.44
CA ASP A 369 21.94 14.10 -14.20
C ASP A 369 22.66 12.77 -14.52
N ALA A 370 21.96 11.65 -14.44
CA ALA A 370 22.50 10.32 -14.69
C ALA A 370 22.47 9.90 -16.18
N GLU A 371 21.46 10.35 -16.94
CA GLU A 371 21.22 9.91 -18.32
C GLU A 371 21.11 11.07 -19.31
N SER A 372 21.74 10.90 -20.47
CA SER A 372 21.53 11.77 -21.62
C SER A 372 20.42 11.26 -22.54
N ASN A 373 19.57 12.15 -23.06
CA ASN A 373 18.54 11.86 -24.07
C ASN A 373 17.33 11.03 -23.60
N ILE A 374 16.78 11.36 -22.43
CA ILE A 374 15.54 10.75 -21.93
C ILE A 374 14.36 11.22 -22.78
N SER A 375 13.91 10.38 -23.72
CA SER A 375 12.90 10.73 -24.72
C SER A 375 11.46 10.65 -24.20
N GLU A 376 11.22 9.87 -23.16
CA GLU A 376 9.93 9.72 -22.49
C GLU A 376 10.15 9.36 -21.02
N ALA A 377 9.47 10.06 -20.12
CA ALA A 377 9.38 9.75 -18.71
C ALA A 377 8.03 10.21 -18.14
N TYR A 378 7.63 9.64 -17.01
CA TYR A 378 6.43 10.00 -16.26
C TYR A 378 6.83 10.53 -14.89
N VAL A 379 6.46 11.77 -14.58
CA VAL A 379 6.82 12.42 -13.32
C VAL A 379 5.59 12.98 -12.64
N LYS A 380 5.45 12.67 -11.34
CA LYS A 380 4.42 13.20 -10.47
C LYS A 380 4.98 14.33 -9.64
N GLY A 381 4.23 15.43 -9.55
CA GLY A 381 4.58 16.55 -8.70
C GLY A 381 3.39 17.47 -8.46
N LYS A 382 3.51 18.36 -7.48
CA LYS A 382 2.57 19.44 -7.21
C LYS A 382 2.99 20.68 -7.98
N ILE A 383 2.04 21.31 -8.68
CA ILE A 383 2.27 22.59 -9.36
C ILE A 383 2.66 23.61 -8.31
N SER A 384 3.89 24.11 -8.40
CA SER A 384 4.49 24.98 -7.40
C SER A 384 4.59 26.43 -7.88
N GLN A 385 4.62 26.65 -9.19
CA GLN A 385 4.56 27.97 -9.81
C GLN A 385 4.02 27.88 -11.24
N ILE A 386 3.20 28.84 -11.66
CA ILE A 386 2.76 28.97 -13.07
C ILE A 386 3.41 30.21 -13.66
N ASP A 387 4.20 30.03 -14.72
CA ASP A 387 5.04 31.10 -15.27
C ASP A 387 4.34 31.86 -16.41
N SER A 388 4.10 31.22 -17.56
CA SER A 388 3.61 31.91 -18.75
C SER A 388 2.71 31.04 -19.64
N TYR A 389 1.70 31.66 -20.26
CA TYR A 389 0.85 31.04 -21.28
C TYR A 389 1.32 31.46 -22.68
N ASN A 390 1.40 30.50 -23.60
CA ASN A 390 1.75 30.74 -24.99
C ASN A 390 0.52 30.64 -25.89
N ASP A 391 0.02 31.78 -26.38
CA ASP A 391 -1.20 31.83 -27.20
C ASP A 391 -1.06 31.15 -28.57
N LYS A 392 0.15 31.09 -29.13
CA LYS A 392 0.42 30.44 -30.41
C LYS A 392 0.39 28.92 -30.30
N TYR A 393 0.99 28.38 -29.25
CA TYR A 393 1.11 26.93 -29.03
C TYR A 393 0.05 26.37 -28.09
N LYS A 394 -0.81 27.22 -27.51
CA LYS A 394 -1.86 26.82 -26.56
C LYS A 394 -1.31 25.92 -25.45
N SER A 395 -0.20 26.36 -24.87
CA SER A 395 0.62 25.64 -23.90
C SER A 395 1.00 26.56 -22.73
N ILE A 396 1.39 25.98 -21.59
CA ILE A 396 1.81 26.73 -20.41
C ILE A 396 3.20 26.28 -19.97
N THR A 397 4.06 27.23 -19.61
CA THR A 397 5.29 26.97 -18.85
C THR A 397 4.99 27.11 -17.36
N TYR A 398 5.31 26.08 -16.59
CA TYR A 398 5.08 26.04 -15.13
C TYR A 398 6.14 25.16 -14.45
N TRP A 399 6.09 25.07 -13.12
CA TRP A 399 7.01 24.29 -12.30
C TRP A 399 6.24 23.34 -11.40
N ILE A 400 6.84 22.19 -11.14
CA ILE A 400 6.36 21.20 -10.19
C ILE A 400 7.43 20.89 -9.15
N SER A 401 7.03 20.54 -7.93
CA SER A 401 7.88 19.95 -6.89
C SER A 401 7.16 18.86 -6.12
N ASP A 402 7.89 18.05 -5.35
CA ASP A 402 7.29 17.00 -4.52
C ASP A 402 6.40 17.56 -3.40
N ASP A 403 6.80 18.70 -2.85
CA ASP A 403 6.16 19.34 -1.69
C ASP A 403 5.24 20.52 -2.05
N GLY A 404 5.24 20.97 -3.30
CA GLY A 404 4.56 22.18 -3.78
C GLY A 404 5.31 23.50 -3.52
N THR A 405 6.55 23.46 -3.00
CA THR A 405 7.38 24.65 -2.74
C THR A 405 8.36 24.98 -3.88
N THR A 406 9.16 26.04 -3.71
CA THR A 406 10.11 26.55 -4.72
C THR A 406 11.57 26.15 -4.54
N THR A 407 11.86 25.21 -3.65
CA THR A 407 13.24 24.87 -3.29
C THR A 407 13.88 23.86 -4.25
N THR A 408 13.11 22.84 -4.67
CA THR A 408 13.56 21.80 -5.61
C THR A 408 12.44 21.55 -6.61
N GLN A 409 12.60 22.06 -7.84
CA GLN A 409 11.54 22.04 -8.84
C GLN A 409 12.02 21.55 -10.20
N LEU A 410 11.08 20.97 -10.95
CA LEU A 410 11.24 20.62 -12.35
C LEU A 410 10.36 21.54 -13.19
N GLN A 411 10.94 22.18 -14.20
CA GLN A 411 10.18 22.99 -15.14
C GLN A 411 9.41 22.10 -16.11
N VAL A 412 8.17 22.47 -16.42
CA VAL A 412 7.43 21.96 -17.56
C VAL A 412 7.45 23.04 -18.63
N TYR A 413 8.38 22.94 -19.58
CA TYR A 413 8.55 23.98 -20.58
C TYR A 413 7.52 23.82 -21.71
N SER A 414 6.61 24.80 -21.84
CA SER A 414 5.56 24.80 -22.86
C SER A 414 4.76 23.48 -22.92
N GLY A 415 4.33 22.98 -21.76
CA GLY A 415 3.55 21.75 -21.63
C GLY A 415 2.10 21.88 -22.09
N LYS A 416 1.53 20.77 -22.55
CA LYS A 416 0.11 20.63 -22.92
C LYS A 416 -0.75 20.18 -21.73
N GLY A 417 -2.04 20.47 -21.84
CA GLY A 417 -3.06 20.06 -20.87
C GLY A 417 -3.31 18.55 -20.86
N LEU A 418 -4.36 18.15 -20.14
CA LEU A 418 -4.72 16.76 -19.92
C LEU A 418 -4.84 16.00 -21.26
N ASN A 419 -4.11 14.90 -21.39
CA ASN A 419 -4.02 14.06 -22.57
C ASN A 419 -3.68 14.82 -23.86
N GLY A 420 -2.87 15.88 -23.75
CA GLY A 420 -2.42 16.69 -24.87
C GLY A 420 -3.37 17.82 -25.27
N ALA A 421 -4.41 18.09 -24.49
CA ALA A 421 -5.36 19.17 -24.76
C ALA A 421 -4.70 20.56 -24.77
N ASP A 422 -5.31 21.47 -25.52
CA ASP A 422 -4.92 22.87 -25.57
C ASP A 422 -5.37 23.63 -24.31
N PHE A 423 -4.52 24.51 -23.80
CA PHE A 423 -4.91 25.51 -22.81
C PHE A 423 -5.52 26.74 -23.51
N ALA A 424 -6.62 27.24 -22.97
CA ALA A 424 -7.25 28.49 -23.38
C ALA A 424 -6.57 29.71 -22.73
N SER A 425 -6.08 29.56 -21.49
CA SER A 425 -5.40 30.64 -20.77
C SER A 425 -4.51 30.11 -19.63
N LYS A 426 -3.79 31.02 -18.96
CA LYS A 426 -2.99 30.68 -17.78
C LYS A 426 -3.85 30.18 -16.60
N ASP A 427 -5.12 30.54 -16.55
CA ASP A 427 -6.05 30.24 -15.45
C ASP A 427 -6.57 28.79 -15.50
N ASP A 428 -6.29 28.05 -16.58
CA ASP A 428 -6.65 26.63 -16.71
C ASP A 428 -5.76 25.71 -15.84
N LEU A 429 -4.72 26.26 -15.22
CA LEU A 429 -3.90 25.59 -14.20
C LEU A 429 -3.94 26.37 -12.89
N THR A 430 -3.80 25.65 -11.78
CA THR A 430 -3.77 26.24 -10.44
C THR A 430 -2.62 25.65 -9.62
N VAL A 431 -1.89 26.51 -8.90
CA VAL A 431 -0.84 26.10 -7.96
C VAL A 431 -1.44 25.20 -6.87
N GLY A 432 -0.69 24.18 -6.46
CA GLY A 432 -1.07 23.19 -5.45
C GLY A 432 -1.70 21.92 -6.00
N LYS A 433 -2.16 21.93 -7.27
CA LYS A 433 -2.69 20.73 -7.94
C LYS A 433 -1.60 19.68 -8.12
N THR A 434 -1.96 18.42 -7.91
CA THR A 434 -1.04 17.31 -8.16
C THR A 434 -1.22 16.88 -9.62
N VAL A 435 -0.11 16.72 -10.35
CA VAL A 435 -0.12 16.31 -11.75
C VAL A 435 0.81 15.14 -11.98
N VAL A 436 0.46 14.27 -12.92
CA VAL A 436 1.39 13.34 -13.57
C VAL A 436 1.63 13.83 -15.00
N ILE A 437 2.88 14.02 -15.38
CA ILE A 437 3.27 14.55 -16.69
C ILE A 437 4.09 13.49 -17.42
N LYS A 438 3.76 13.32 -18.71
CA LYS A 438 4.53 12.51 -19.66
C LYS A 438 5.33 13.43 -20.58
N GLY A 439 6.61 13.15 -20.80
CA GLY A 439 7.41 13.86 -21.81
C GLY A 439 8.90 13.54 -21.76
N ALA A 440 9.66 14.16 -22.67
CA ALA A 440 11.12 14.07 -22.69
C ALA A 440 11.72 14.93 -21.57
N LEU A 441 12.70 14.40 -20.85
CA LEU A 441 13.42 15.09 -19.77
C LEU A 441 14.81 15.52 -20.22
N LYS A 442 15.24 16.71 -19.82
CA LYS A 442 16.59 17.20 -20.09
C LYS A 442 17.02 18.27 -19.08
N LYS A 443 18.33 18.53 -19.08
CA LYS A 443 18.90 19.73 -18.47
C LYS A 443 19.14 20.77 -19.57
N TYR A 444 18.35 21.83 -19.60
CA TYR A 444 18.58 22.94 -20.52
C TYR A 444 19.33 24.05 -19.78
N ASN A 445 20.60 24.25 -20.13
CA ASN A 445 21.55 25.06 -19.36
C ASN A 445 21.64 24.58 -17.90
N SER A 446 21.18 25.40 -16.94
CA SER A 446 21.13 25.07 -15.52
C SER A 446 19.75 24.60 -15.04
N THR A 447 18.76 24.52 -15.92
CA THR A 447 17.38 24.21 -15.58
C THR A 447 17.06 22.75 -15.91
N TYR A 448 16.52 22.02 -14.93
CA TYR A 448 15.92 20.71 -15.16
C TYR A 448 14.51 20.90 -15.72
N GLU A 449 14.20 20.30 -16.86
CA GLU A 449 12.91 20.51 -17.54
C GLU A 449 12.37 19.27 -18.26
N PHE A 450 11.03 19.22 -18.39
CA PHE A 450 10.37 18.58 -19.51
C PHE A 450 10.46 19.46 -20.76
N ASP A 451 10.75 18.87 -21.92
CA ASP A 451 10.77 19.59 -23.20
C ASP A 451 9.35 19.93 -23.74
N LYS A 452 9.32 20.76 -24.79
CA LYS A 452 8.15 21.40 -25.43
C LYS A 452 7.14 20.49 -26.14
N THR A 453 7.01 19.25 -25.69
CA THR A 453 6.03 18.26 -26.19
C THR A 453 5.41 17.44 -25.05
N SER A 454 5.67 17.82 -23.79
CA SER A 454 5.10 17.16 -22.63
C SER A 454 3.59 17.42 -22.51
N SER A 455 2.89 16.50 -21.86
CA SER A 455 1.45 16.61 -21.59
C SER A 455 1.12 16.08 -20.21
N ILE A 456 0.15 16.71 -19.56
CA ILE A 456 -0.47 16.18 -18.33
C ILE A 456 -1.24 14.91 -18.68
N ILE A 457 -1.07 13.85 -17.88
CA ILE A 457 -1.80 12.57 -18.00
C ILE A 457 -2.84 12.42 -16.88
N SER A 458 -2.60 13.01 -15.72
CA SER A 458 -3.60 13.17 -14.66
C SER A 458 -3.41 14.48 -13.90
N ILE A 459 -4.51 15.03 -13.35
CA ILE A 459 -4.52 16.24 -12.53
C ILE A 459 -5.58 16.12 -11.44
N ASP A 460 -5.19 16.31 -10.18
CA ASP A 460 -6.03 16.20 -8.97
C ASP A 460 -6.03 17.50 -8.15
#